data_AF-A0A3S6R1M7-F1
#
_entry.id   AF-A0A3S6R1M7-F1
#
_cell.length_a   1.000
_cell.length_b   1.000
_cell.length_c   1.000
_cell.angle_alpha   90.00
_cell.angle_beta   90.00
_cell.angle_gamma   90.00
#
_symmetry.space_group_name_H-M   'P 1'
#
loop_
_entity.id
_entity.type
_entity.pdbx_description
1 polymer ?
#
loop_
_entity_poly.entity_id
_entity_poly.type
_entity_poly.pdbx_seq_one_letter_code
_entity_poly.pdbx_strand_id
1 'polypeptide(L)'
;MINSKQLKISFWLAIIIVLVKIIKVLYFKTAWATSLFQSSFLMLQTGNWLLLLVLLLWYLIFLTLIFYLIFRIINFLIRKIRIAWLHD
;
A
#
# COMPACT_ATOMS: atom_id res chain seq x y z
N MET A 1 20.79 1.73 -3.19
CA MET A 1 20.67 0.27 -3.07
C MET A 1 19.33 -0.06 -2.43
N ILE A 2 18.46 -0.82 -3.11
CA ILE A 2 17.17 -1.24 -2.56
C ILE A 2 17.44 -2.30 -1.48
N ASN A 3 16.94 -2.10 -0.27
CA ASN A 3 17.08 -3.08 0.79
C ASN A 3 15.92 -4.07 0.70
N SER A 4 16.22 -5.30 0.26
CA SER A 4 15.22 -6.36 0.06
C SER A 4 14.44 -6.70 1.34
N LYS A 5 15.05 -6.56 2.53
CA LYS A 5 14.34 -6.79 3.81
C LYS A 5 13.30 -5.70 4.08
N GLN A 6 13.65 -4.43 3.86
CA GLN A 6 12.73 -3.30 4.02
C GLN A 6 11.60 -3.34 2.99
N LEU A 7 11.89 -3.75 1.76
CA LEU A 7 10.88 -3.90 0.72
C LEU A 7 9.85 -4.98 1.09
N LYS A 8 10.30 -6.14 1.59
CA LYS A 8 9.39 -7.21 2.07
C LYS A 8 8.48 -6.74 3.20
N ILE A 9 9.04 -6.03 4.20
CA ILE A 9 8.25 -5.50 5.32
C ILE A 9 7.22 -4.47 4.81
N SER A 10 7.63 -3.58 3.89
CA SER A 10 6.75 -2.59 3.29
C SER A 10 5.59 -3.24 2.52
N PHE A 11 5.86 -4.35 1.83
CA PHE A 11 4.86 -5.11 1.09
C PHE A 11 3.84 -5.76 2.03
N TRP A 12 4.30 -6.42 3.10
CA TRP A 12 3.39 -7.00 4.10
C TRP A 12 2.53 -5.95 4.80
N LEU A 13 3.10 -4.78 5.11
CA LEU A 13 2.33 -3.66 5.68
C LEU A 13 1.27 -3.13 4.70
N ALA A 14 1.61 -3.01 3.42
CA ALA A 14 0.64 -2.64 2.39
C ALA A 14 -0.53 -3.63 2.35
N ILE A 15 -0.27 -4.94 2.39
CA ILE A 15 -1.31 -5.98 2.44
C ILE A 15 -2.20 -5.82 3.68
N ILE A 16 -1.61 -5.68 4.87
CA ILE A 16 -2.36 -5.54 6.12
C ILE A 16 -3.31 -4.33 6.04
N ILE A 17 -2.84 -3.20 5.52
CA ILE A 17 -3.65 -1.99 5.39
C ILE A 17 -4.79 -2.17 4.39
N VAL A 18 -4.53 -2.87 3.28
CA VAL A 18 -5.58 -3.21 2.31
C VAL A 18 -6.64 -4.07 2.99
N LEU A 19 -6.26 -5.09 3.77
CA LEU A 19 -7.20 -5.93 4.50
C LEU A 19 -8.04 -5.14 5.51
N VAL A 20 -7.42 -4.27 6.30
CA VAL A 20 -8.13 -3.41 7.25
C VAL A 20 -9.12 -2.47 6.53
N LYS A 21 -8.72 -1.90 5.39
CA LYS A 21 -9.63 -1.08 4.56
C LYS A 21 -10.80 -1.88 4.03
N ILE A 22 -10.58 -3.12 3.58
CA ILE A 22 -11.66 -4.01 3.11
C ILE A 22 -12.65 -4.27 4.25
N ILE A 23 -12.18 -4.63 5.45
CA ILE A 23 -13.05 -4.86 6.61
C ILE A 23 -13.86 -3.59 6.94
N LYS A 24 -13.20 -2.42 6.96
CA LYS A 24 -13.88 -1.14 7.20
C LYS A 24 -14.97 -0.87 6.16
N VAL A 25 -14.68 -1.11 4.89
CA VAL A 25 -15.64 -0.93 3.80
C VAL A 25 -16.85 -1.84 3.97
N LEU A 26 -16.65 -3.12 4.31
CA LEU A 26 -17.74 -4.07 4.54
C LEU A 26 -18.65 -3.64 5.70
N TYR A 27 -18.08 -3.03 6.74
CA TYR A 27 -18.84 -2.56 7.90
C TYR A 27 -19.64 -1.29 7.62
N PHE A 28 -19.01 -0.28 7.01
CA PHE A 28 -19.62 1.05 6.83
C PHE A 28 -20.53 1.16 5.59
N LYS A 29 -20.45 0.22 4.63
CA LYS A 29 -21.30 0.16 3.43
C LYS A 29 -21.48 1.52 2.72
N THR A 30 -20.38 2.25 2.54
CA THR A 30 -20.44 3.59 1.93
C THR A 30 -20.86 3.51 0.46
N ALA A 31 -21.61 4.51 -0.02
CA ALA A 31 -22.08 4.58 -1.41
C ALA A 31 -20.95 4.51 -2.45
N TRP A 32 -19.76 5.01 -2.09
CA TRP A 32 -18.57 4.93 -2.94
C TRP A 32 -17.98 3.51 -3.02
N ALA A 33 -18.06 2.75 -1.94
CA ALA A 33 -17.59 1.37 -1.95
C ALA A 33 -18.50 0.45 -2.77
N THR A 34 -19.82 0.65 -2.68
CA THR A 34 -20.78 -0.10 -3.49
C THR A 34 -20.63 0.20 -4.99
N SER A 35 -20.37 1.46 -5.38
CA SER A 35 -20.13 1.80 -6.78
C SER A 35 -18.82 1.22 -7.31
N LEU A 36 -17.75 1.21 -6.52
CA LEU A 36 -16.48 0.55 -6.86
C LEU A 36 -16.66 -0.96 -7.03
N PHE A 37 -17.42 -1.61 -6.13
CA PHE A 37 -17.72 -3.03 -6.23
C PHE A 37 -18.51 -3.35 -7.50
N GLN A 38 -19.57 -2.59 -7.80
CA GLN A 38 -20.38 -2.76 -9.01
C GLN A 38 -19.54 -2.56 -10.29
N SER A 39 -18.70 -1.52 -10.33
CA SER A 39 -17.82 -1.26 -11.46
C SER A 39 -16.80 -2.38 -11.67
N SER A 40 -16.23 -2.88 -10.57
CA SER A 40 -15.29 -4.02 -10.60
C SER A 40 -15.97 -5.30 -11.08
N PHE A 41 -17.21 -5.53 -10.64
CA PHE A 41 -18.00 -6.69 -11.06
C PHE A 41 -18.39 -6.63 -12.54
N LEU A 42 -18.78 -5.46 -13.05
CA LEU A 42 -19.03 -5.23 -14.48
C LEU A 42 -17.77 -5.49 -15.33
N MET A 43 -16.59 -5.09 -14.86
CA MET A 43 -15.33 -5.38 -15.55
C MET A 43 -15.04 -6.88 -15.65
N LEU A 44 -15.38 -7.65 -14.60
CA LEU A 44 -15.28 -9.11 -14.64
C LEU A 44 -16.26 -9.72 -15.64
N GLN A 45 -17.51 -9.27 -15.63
CA GLN A 45 -18.55 -9.76 -16.55
C GLN A 45 -18.28 -9.43 -18.01
N THR A 46 -17.69 -8.27 -18.29
CA THR A 46 -17.33 -7.82 -19.66
C THR A 46 -16.04 -8.45 -20.19
N GLY A 47 -15.41 -9.37 -19.44
CA GLY A 47 -14.18 -10.04 -19.83
C GLY A 47 -12.90 -9.20 -19.63
N ASN A 48 -13.01 -8.00 -19.07
CA ASN A 48 -11.90 -7.10 -18.80
C ASN A 48 -11.19 -7.39 -17.45
N TRP A 49 -11.14 -8.66 -17.05
CA TRP A 49 -10.56 -9.08 -15.76
C TRP A 49 -9.06 -8.78 -15.65
N LEU A 50 -8.33 -8.77 -16.78
CA LEU A 50 -6.90 -8.46 -16.82
C LEU A 50 -6.63 -7.02 -16.38
N LEU A 51 -7.46 -6.07 -16.83
CA LEU A 51 -7.37 -4.67 -16.42
C LEU A 51 -7.59 -4.52 -14.90
N LEU A 52 -8.57 -5.24 -14.34
CA LEU A 52 -8.82 -5.25 -12.91
C LEU A 52 -7.59 -5.73 -12.12
N LEU A 53 -6.94 -6.80 -12.61
CA LEU A 53 -5.75 -7.38 -12.00
C LEU A 53 -4.55 -6.42 -12.06
N VAL A 54 -4.36 -5.74 -13.20
CA VAL A 54 -3.34 -4.71 -13.37
C VAL A 54 -3.56 -3.54 -12.40
N LEU A 55 -4.80 -3.07 -12.26
CA LEU A 55 -5.12 -1.98 -11.32
C LEU A 55 -4.84 -2.37 -9.87
N LEU A 56 -5.18 -3.62 -9.48
CA LEU A 56 -4.90 -4.16 -8.15
C LEU A 56 -3.40 -4.24 -7.85
N LEU A 57 -2.62 -4.79 -8.79
CA LEU A 57 -1.17 -4.88 -8.67
C LEU A 57 -0.52 -3.49 -8.62
N TRP A 58 -0.97 -2.58 -9.49
CA TRP A 58 -0.49 -1.20 -9.52
C TRP A 58 -0.70 -0.51 -8.16
N TYR A 59 -1.89 -0.63 -7.60
CA TYR A 59 -2.21 -0.06 -6.29
C TYR A 59 -1.35 -0.65 -5.17
N LEU A 60 -1.14 -1.97 -5.16
CA LEU A 60 -0.27 -2.64 -4.18
C LEU A 60 1.19 -2.21 -4.30
N ILE A 61 1.71 -2.12 -5.53
CA ILE A 61 3.07 -1.64 -5.79
C ILE A 61 3.22 -0.20 -5.31
N PHE A 62 2.26 0.67 -5.65
CA PHE A 62 2.26 2.07 -5.23
C PHE A 62 2.29 2.22 -3.70
N LEU A 63 1.42 1.51 -2.98
CA LEU A 63 1.42 1.50 -1.52
C LEU A 63 2.74 0.97 -0.94
N THR A 64 3.28 -0.10 -1.52
CA THR A 64 4.55 -0.69 -1.08
C THR A 64 5.69 0.31 -1.22
N LEU A 65 5.74 1.06 -2.33
CA LEU A 65 6.73 2.10 -2.55
C LEU A 65 6.58 3.27 -1.57
N ILE A 66 5.36 3.67 -1.24
CA ILE A 66 5.10 4.69 -0.21
C ILE A 66 5.68 4.25 1.14
N PHE A 67 5.36 3.04 1.61
CA PHE A 67 5.90 2.53 2.87
C PHE A 67 7.42 2.43 2.86
N TYR A 68 7.97 1.94 1.76
CA TYR A 68 9.42 1.87 1.59
C TYR A 68 10.08 3.25 1.70
N LEU A 69 9.47 4.27 1.08
CA LEU A 69 9.96 5.65 1.13
C LEU A 69 9.85 6.24 2.54
N ILE A 70 8.75 5.98 3.25
CA ILE A 70 8.57 6.36 4.66
C ILE A 70 9.68 5.76 5.53
N PHE A 71 9.93 4.45 5.42
CA PHE A 71 11.01 3.80 6.17
C PHE A 71 12.39 4.39 5.84
N ARG A 72 12.61 4.75 4.58
CA ARG A 72 13.86 5.38 4.15
C ARG A 72 14.05 6.75 4.77
N ILE A 73 12.98 7.57 4.83
CA ILE A 73 12.99 8.87 5.51
C ILE A 73 13.26 8.69 7.00
N ILE A 74 12.57 7.76 7.67
CA ILE A 74 12.76 7.47 9.10
C ILE A 74 14.22 7.06 9.36
N ASN A 75 14.78 6.16 8.56
CA ASN A 75 16.15 5.70 8.72
C ASN A 75 17.18 6.83 8.51
N PHE A 76 16.89 7.75 7.58
CA PHE A 76 17.71 8.95 7.36
C PHE A 76 17.66 9.90 8.56
N LEU A 77 16.48 10.17 9.10
CA LEU A 77 16.29 11.03 10.28
C LEU A 77 17.00 10.45 11.52
N ILE A 78 16.83 9.15 11.79
CA ILE A 78 17.50 8.47 12.91
C ILE A 78 19.03 8.60 12.80
N ARG A 79 19.59 8.42 11.60
CA ARG A 79 21.04 8.57 11.38
C ARG A 79 21.50 10.00 11.63
N LYS A 80 20.75 11.00 11.15
CA LYS A 80 21.06 12.43 11.40
C LYS A 80 21.08 12.75 12.90
N ILE A 81 20.09 12.27 13.65
CA ILE A 81 19.99 12.49 15.10
C ILE A 81 21.16 11.82 15.82
N ARG A 82 21.49 10.56 15.48
CA ARG A 82 22.60 9.85 16.11
C ARG A 82 23.95 10.56 15.92
N ILE A 83 24.19 11.11 14.74
CA ILE A 83 25.44 11.83 14.45
C ILE A 83 25.52 13.14 15.24
N ALA A 84 24.40 13.86 15.38
CA ALA A 84 24.35 15.06 16.22
C ALA A 84 24.71 14.73 17.68
N TRP A 85 24.12 13.67 18.22
CA TRP A 85 24.39 13.20 19.60
C TRP A 85 25.80 12.66 19.87
N LEU A 86 26.56 12.32 18.83
CA LEU A 86 27.95 11.82 18.97
C LEU A 86 28.99 12.94 18.86
N HIS A 87 28.58 14.14 18.44
CA HIS A 87 29.44 15.30 18.25
C HIS A 87 29.25 16.38 19.33
N ASP A 88 28.30 16.19 20.24
CA ASP A 88 28.16 16.91 21.52
C ASP A 88 28.74 16.04 22.66
#